data_AF-A0A081P1I2-F1
#
_entry.id   AF-A0A081P1I2-F1
#
_cell.length_a   1.000
_cell.length_b   1.000
_cell.length_c   1.000
_cell.angle_alpha   90.00
_cell.angle_beta   90.00
_cell.angle_gamma   90.00
#
_symmetry.space_group_name_H-M   'P 1'
#
loop_
_entity.id
_entity.type
_entity.pdbx_description
1 polymer ?
#
loop_
_entity_poly.entity_id
_entity_poly.type
_entity_poly.pdbx_seq_one_letter_code
_entity_poly.pdbx_strand_id
1 'polypeptide(L)'
;MQDQPKGPHYHREDREDEFLRERMERWGQSQKPPFDPFFRPKPHKSKWLAGLLSFFIPGTGQLYLGLMQRGLGIMLLFMMNIFAIIYFATGGSENIPLIVLFSLLMPVTYFYNIFDALQQTDRINGYGHPAYFDEPRTEGDSPFAPEKPTRKLRQGNIFGYALIAAGALLFLAGGKPQWLERVFDFVGSSFGAVILIAIGVFMFYKESRKK
;
A
#
# COMPACT_ATOMS: atom_id res chain seq x y z
N MET A 1 12.42 78.32 -39.22
CA MET A 1 12.77 77.83 -37.87
C MET A 1 11.45 77.48 -37.19
N GLN A 2 11.13 76.19 -37.07
CA GLN A 2 9.96 75.71 -36.34
C GLN A 2 10.46 74.95 -35.11
N ASP A 3 10.13 75.49 -33.94
CA ASP A 3 10.40 74.86 -32.64
C ASP A 3 9.56 73.61 -32.46
N GLN A 4 10.23 72.49 -32.22
CA GLN A 4 9.61 71.21 -31.88
C GLN A 4 9.58 71.11 -30.34
N PRO A 5 8.41 70.98 -29.69
CA PRO A 5 8.36 70.92 -28.23
C PRO A 5 8.91 69.56 -27.77
N LYS A 6 9.96 69.62 -26.93
CA LYS A 6 10.52 68.46 -26.23
C LYS A 6 9.47 67.89 -25.27
N GLY A 7 8.79 66.82 -25.68
CA GLY A 7 7.98 66.00 -24.78
C GLY A 7 8.85 65.29 -23.74
N PRO A 8 8.31 64.99 -22.54
CA PRO A 8 9.08 64.37 -21.47
C PRO A 8 9.59 62.99 -21.91
N HIS A 9 10.90 62.77 -21.79
CA HIS A 9 11.52 61.46 -22.00
C HIS A 9 11.12 60.53 -20.86
N TYR A 10 9.95 59.89 -20.98
CA TYR A 10 9.59 58.75 -20.14
C TYR A 10 10.50 57.57 -20.50
N HIS A 11 11.30 57.10 -19.55
CA HIS A 11 12.11 55.90 -19.74
C HIS A 11 11.18 54.70 -19.97
N ARG A 12 11.48 53.93 -21.01
CA ARG A 12 10.68 52.78 -21.45
C ARG A 12 10.63 51.70 -20.36
N GLU A 13 11.69 51.62 -19.56
CA GLU A 13 11.87 50.70 -18.44
C GLU A 13 10.79 50.91 -17.35
N ASP A 14 10.46 52.15 -17.00
CA ASP A 14 9.44 52.44 -15.98
C ASP A 14 8.05 51.90 -16.38
N ARG A 15 7.71 51.98 -17.67
CA ARG A 15 6.44 51.42 -18.20
C ARG A 15 6.45 49.91 -18.24
N GLU A 16 7.60 49.31 -18.49
CA GLU A 16 7.76 47.86 -18.51
C GLU A 16 7.67 47.29 -17.08
N ASP A 17 8.25 47.97 -16.10
CA ASP A 17 8.19 47.59 -14.68
C ASP A 17 6.78 47.75 -14.11
N GLU A 18 6.09 48.85 -14.43
CA GLU A 18 4.67 49.02 -14.08
C GLU A 18 3.79 47.93 -14.71
N PHE A 19 4.02 47.61 -15.99
CA PHE A 19 3.30 46.55 -16.69
C PHE A 19 3.60 45.15 -16.12
N LEU A 20 4.86 44.88 -15.76
CA LEU A 20 5.26 43.62 -15.14
C LEU A 20 4.69 43.49 -13.73
N ARG A 21 4.67 44.58 -12.96
CA ARG A 21 4.10 44.61 -11.62
C ARG A 21 2.58 44.45 -11.66
N GLU A 22 1.90 45.10 -12.59
CA GLU A 22 0.46 44.91 -12.81
C GLU A 22 0.16 43.46 -13.22
N ARG A 23 0.97 42.84 -14.09
CA ARG A 23 0.83 41.41 -14.39
C ARG A 23 1.14 40.55 -13.18
N MET A 24 2.21 40.80 -12.42
CA MET A 24 2.53 40.01 -11.24
C MET A 24 1.43 40.08 -10.17
N GLU A 25 0.84 41.26 -9.96
CA GLU A 25 -0.30 41.43 -9.06
C GLU A 25 -1.56 40.71 -9.59
N ARG A 26 -1.83 40.79 -10.90
CA ARG A 26 -2.96 40.11 -11.54
C ARG A 26 -2.80 38.58 -11.55
N TRP A 27 -1.58 38.08 -11.73
CA TRP A 27 -1.25 36.66 -11.65
C TRP A 27 -1.26 36.15 -10.19
N GLY A 28 -0.88 36.98 -9.22
CA GLY A 28 -0.94 36.66 -7.80
C GLY A 28 -2.37 36.63 -7.21
N GLN A 29 -3.31 37.39 -7.78
CA GLN A 29 -4.69 37.47 -7.28
C GLN A 29 -5.64 36.39 -7.83
N SER A 30 -5.34 35.77 -8.97
CA SER A 30 -6.31 34.94 -9.70
C SER A 30 -6.22 33.42 -9.50
N GLN A 31 -5.36 32.90 -8.63
CA GLN A 31 -5.32 31.46 -8.34
C GLN A 31 -6.37 31.01 -7.29
N LYS A 32 -7.60 31.53 -7.36
CA LYS A 32 -8.71 30.81 -6.75
C LYS A 32 -9.11 29.72 -7.73
N PRO A 33 -8.98 28.43 -7.38
CA PRO A 33 -9.38 27.35 -8.29
C PRO A 33 -10.83 27.57 -8.74
N PRO A 34 -11.18 27.26 -10.00
CA PRO A 34 -12.55 27.34 -10.48
C PRO A 34 -13.48 26.61 -9.50
N PHE A 35 -14.57 27.26 -9.10
CA PHE A 35 -15.59 26.62 -8.27
C PHE A 35 -16.17 25.44 -9.04
N ASP A 36 -15.79 24.23 -8.67
CA ASP A 36 -16.36 23.00 -9.22
C ASP A 36 -17.56 22.58 -8.33
N PRO A 37 -18.81 22.69 -8.82
CA PRO A 37 -20.00 22.32 -8.05
C PRO A 37 -20.07 20.82 -7.71
N PHE A 38 -19.24 19.98 -8.34
CA PHE A 38 -19.16 18.54 -8.06
C PHE A 38 -18.02 18.15 -7.12
N PHE A 39 -17.12 19.09 -6.78
CA PHE A 39 -16.03 18.84 -5.85
C PHE A 39 -16.55 18.87 -4.41
N ARG A 40 -16.90 17.70 -3.89
CA ARG A 40 -17.16 17.53 -2.45
C ARG A 40 -15.82 17.34 -1.73
N PRO A 41 -15.32 18.32 -0.96
CA PRO A 41 -14.13 18.11 -0.16
C PRO A 41 -14.38 16.92 0.77
N LYS A 42 -13.50 15.90 0.71
CA LYS A 42 -13.59 14.78 1.64
C LYS A 42 -13.34 15.32 3.05
N PRO A 43 -14.21 15.02 4.03
CA PRO A 43 -14.02 15.49 5.39
C PRO A 43 -12.70 14.94 5.95
N HIS A 44 -11.91 15.81 6.55
CA HIS A 44 -10.66 15.42 7.20
C HIS A 44 -10.97 14.42 8.33
N LYS A 45 -10.24 13.29 8.33
CA LYS A 45 -10.35 12.26 9.37
C LYS A 45 -9.50 12.68 10.56
N SER A 46 -9.98 12.46 11.79
CA SER A 46 -9.19 12.81 12.98
C SER A 46 -8.14 11.73 13.28
N LYS A 47 -6.87 12.15 13.33
CA LYS A 47 -5.72 11.28 13.62
C LYS A 47 -5.78 10.67 15.01
N TRP A 48 -6.20 11.48 15.99
CA TRP A 48 -6.34 11.04 17.37
C TRP A 48 -7.41 9.94 17.51
N LEU A 49 -8.56 10.09 16.84
CA LEU A 49 -9.63 9.10 16.89
C LEU A 49 -9.23 7.81 16.16
N ALA A 50 -8.56 7.91 15.01
CA ALA A 50 -8.03 6.75 14.30
C ALA A 50 -7.04 5.95 15.18
N GLY A 51 -6.12 6.65 15.86
CA GLY A 51 -5.19 6.03 16.81
C GLY A 51 -5.89 5.40 18.01
N LEU A 52 -6.87 6.11 18.60
CA LEU A 52 -7.62 5.63 19.77
C LEU A 52 -8.45 4.38 19.45
N LEU A 53 -9.12 4.36 18.30
CA LEU A 53 -9.85 3.16 17.85
C LEU A 53 -8.88 1.98 17.69
N SER A 54 -7.77 2.16 16.97
CA SER A 54 -6.76 1.11 16.83
C SER A 54 -6.15 0.67 18.16
N PHE A 55 -6.08 1.54 19.16
CA PHE A 55 -5.59 1.19 20.50
C PHE A 55 -6.55 0.24 21.22
N PHE A 56 -7.86 0.51 21.21
CA PHE A 56 -8.84 -0.35 21.88
C PHE A 56 -9.07 -1.67 21.14
N ILE A 57 -9.21 -1.62 19.82
CA ILE A 57 -9.49 -2.80 19.01
C ILE A 57 -8.58 -2.76 17.78
N PRO A 58 -7.60 -3.69 17.67
CA PRO A 58 -6.72 -3.76 16.51
C PRO A 58 -7.50 -3.79 15.20
N GLY A 59 -7.09 -2.96 14.22
CA GLY A 59 -7.70 -2.86 12.90
C GLY A 59 -8.88 -1.88 12.79
N THR A 60 -9.45 -1.39 13.89
CA THR A 60 -10.61 -0.48 13.81
C THR A 60 -10.26 0.95 13.42
N GLY A 61 -9.06 1.45 13.70
CA GLY A 61 -8.62 2.75 13.22
C GLY A 61 -8.53 2.81 11.69
N GLN A 62 -8.09 1.72 11.06
CA GLN A 62 -8.09 1.56 9.61
C GLN A 62 -9.51 1.48 9.04
N LEU A 63 -10.43 0.80 9.74
CA LEU A 63 -11.85 0.81 9.36
C LEU A 63 -12.46 2.21 9.42
N TYR A 64 -12.16 2.98 10.47
CA TYR A 64 -12.63 4.37 10.61
C TYR A 64 -12.20 5.25 9.43
N LEU A 65 -11.00 5.03 8.91
CA LEU A 65 -10.47 5.70 7.74
C LEU A 65 -11.08 5.22 6.41
N GLY A 66 -11.89 4.16 6.41
CA GLY A 66 -12.48 3.54 5.22
C GLY A 66 -11.60 2.48 4.56
N LEU A 67 -10.47 2.12 5.18
CA LEU A 67 -9.51 1.12 4.68
C LEU A 67 -9.92 -0.29 5.14
N MET A 68 -11.06 -0.78 4.65
CA MET A 68 -11.67 -2.05 5.10
C MET A 68 -10.72 -3.24 5.01
N GLN A 69 -10.05 -3.41 3.86
CA GLN A 69 -9.15 -4.55 3.62
C GLN A 69 -7.97 -4.58 4.59
N ARG A 70 -7.41 -3.41 4.91
CA ARG A 70 -6.30 -3.30 5.86
C ARG A 70 -6.75 -3.50 7.29
N GLY A 71 -7.88 -2.91 7.69
CA GLY A 71 -8.45 -3.10 9.02
C GLY A 71 -8.79 -4.55 9.31
N LEU A 72 -9.51 -5.20 8.38
CA LEU A 72 -9.83 -6.63 8.49
C LEU A 72 -8.58 -7.51 8.47
N GLY A 73 -7.57 -7.16 7.65
CA GLY A 73 -6.31 -7.87 7.61
C GLY A 73 -5.57 -7.84 8.96
N ILE A 74 -5.53 -6.69 9.60
CA ILE A 74 -4.92 -6.52 10.93
C ILE A 74 -5.70 -7.27 12.01
N MET A 75 -7.04 -7.20 11.99
CA MET A 75 -7.88 -7.99 12.91
C MET A 75 -7.60 -9.48 12.77
N LEU A 76 -7.58 -9.99 11.54
CA LEU A 76 -7.38 -11.41 11.27
C LEU A 76 -5.96 -11.85 11.63
N LEU A 77 -4.94 -11.03 11.36
CA LEU A 77 -3.56 -11.29 11.78
C LEU A 77 -3.44 -11.37 13.31
N PHE A 78 -4.08 -10.45 14.02
CA PHE A 78 -4.06 -10.43 15.49
C PHE A 78 -4.77 -11.65 16.08
N MET A 79 -5.94 -12.02 15.55
CA MET A 79 -6.66 -13.24 15.93
C MET A 79 -5.87 -14.51 15.62
N MET A 80 -5.25 -14.59 14.44
CA MET A 80 -4.41 -15.73 14.04
C MET A 80 -3.20 -15.87 14.96
N ASN A 81 -2.60 -14.75 15.39
CA ASN A 81 -1.49 -14.76 16.33
C ASN A 81 -1.91 -15.33 17.70
N ILE A 82 -3.04 -14.90 18.25
CA ILE A 82 -3.60 -15.45 19.49
C ILE A 82 -3.87 -16.95 19.34
N PHE A 83 -4.53 -17.34 18.25
CA PHE A 83 -4.85 -18.74 17.99
C PHE A 83 -3.58 -19.59 17.88
N ALA A 84 -2.53 -19.10 17.21
CA ALA A 84 -1.25 -19.77 17.12
C ALA A 84 -0.62 -19.98 18.50
N ILE A 85 -0.59 -18.95 19.35
CA ILE A 85 -0.07 -19.06 20.73
C ILE A 85 -0.82 -20.16 21.50
N ILE A 86 -2.15 -20.14 21.49
CA ILE A 86 -2.97 -21.14 22.20
C ILE A 86 -2.75 -22.55 21.64
N TYR A 87 -2.72 -22.69 20.31
CA TYR A 87 -2.53 -23.96 19.64
C TYR A 87 -1.18 -24.60 20.01
N PHE A 88 -0.09 -23.83 19.93
CA PHE A 88 1.23 -24.33 20.31
C PHE A 88 1.40 -24.53 21.81
N ALA A 89 0.71 -23.75 22.65
CA ALA A 89 0.75 -23.92 24.10
C ALA A 89 -0.02 -25.15 24.59
N THR A 90 -1.08 -25.57 23.88
CA THR A 90 -1.98 -26.66 24.29
C THR A 90 -1.77 -27.97 23.54
N GLY A 91 -1.15 -27.93 22.35
CA GLY A 91 -1.06 -29.04 21.41
C GLY A 91 -0.07 -30.17 21.77
N GLY A 92 0.41 -30.27 23.01
CA GLY A 92 1.28 -31.37 23.49
C GLY A 92 2.68 -31.43 22.88
N SER A 93 2.96 -30.63 21.85
CA SER A 93 4.29 -30.43 21.31
C SER A 93 4.93 -29.24 22.01
N GLU A 94 6.01 -29.46 22.77
CA GLU A 94 6.76 -28.40 23.46
C GLU A 94 7.54 -27.51 22.47
N ASN A 95 6.82 -26.86 21.56
CA ASN A 95 7.36 -25.88 20.64
C ASN A 95 7.51 -24.53 21.35
N ILE A 96 8.24 -24.53 22.48
CA ILE A 96 8.56 -23.35 23.30
C ILE A 96 9.08 -22.19 22.42
N PRO A 97 9.97 -22.42 21.41
CA PRO A 97 10.45 -21.34 20.55
C PRO A 97 9.34 -20.65 19.75
N LEU A 98 8.34 -21.39 19.26
CA LEU A 98 7.23 -20.80 18.48
C LEU A 98 6.31 -19.98 19.38
N ILE A 99 6.04 -20.45 20.59
CA ILE A 99 5.26 -19.71 21.58
C ILE A 99 5.94 -18.38 21.90
N VAL A 100 7.25 -18.40 22.15
CA VAL A 100 8.03 -17.17 22.41
C VAL A 100 7.99 -16.25 21.19
N LEU A 101 8.16 -16.78 19.98
CA LEU A 101 8.11 -16.01 18.74
C LEU A 101 6.76 -15.28 18.57
N PHE A 102 5.63 -15.99 18.69
CA PHE A 102 4.30 -15.39 18.54
C PHE A 102 3.95 -14.44 19.69
N SER A 103 4.42 -14.73 20.90
CA SER A 103 4.31 -13.84 22.05
C SER A 103 5.10 -12.54 21.85
N LEU A 104 6.28 -12.59 21.22
CA LEU A 104 7.04 -11.40 20.84
C LEU A 104 6.38 -10.66 19.66
N LEU A 105 5.70 -11.39 18.77
CA LEU A 105 4.98 -10.81 17.65
C LEU A 105 3.73 -10.02 18.08
N MET A 106 3.12 -10.36 19.22
CA MET A 106 1.96 -9.63 19.77
C MET A 106 2.21 -8.13 19.95
N PRO A 107 3.21 -7.68 20.74
CA PRO A 107 3.46 -6.25 20.91
C PRO A 107 3.88 -5.59 19.59
N VAL A 108 4.67 -6.27 18.75
CA VAL A 108 5.09 -5.74 17.45
C VAL A 108 3.90 -5.46 16.53
N THR A 109 2.98 -6.42 16.41
CA THR A 109 1.76 -6.26 15.60
C THR A 109 0.82 -5.21 16.18
N TYR A 110 0.74 -5.10 17.50
CA TYR A 110 -0.07 -4.08 18.17
C TYR A 110 0.45 -2.66 17.90
N PHE A 111 1.75 -2.42 18.05
CA PHE A 111 2.36 -1.13 17.70
C PHE A 111 2.21 -0.82 16.21
N TYR A 112 2.46 -1.80 15.34
CA TYR A 112 2.26 -1.66 13.90
C TYR A 112 0.83 -1.20 13.58
N ASN A 113 -0.18 -1.81 14.19
CA ASN A 113 -1.58 -1.44 14.01
C ASN A 113 -1.86 0.04 14.34
N ILE A 114 -1.29 0.55 15.45
CA ILE A 114 -1.47 1.96 15.84
C ILE A 114 -0.73 2.89 14.87
N PHE A 115 0.55 2.61 14.58
CA PHE A 115 1.35 3.43 13.67
C PHE A 115 0.76 3.46 12.26
N ASP A 116 0.30 2.33 11.75
CA ASP A 116 -0.34 2.22 10.45
C ASP A 116 -1.63 3.06 10.39
N ALA A 117 -2.47 3.06 11.44
CA ALA A 117 -3.65 3.92 11.50
C ALA A 117 -3.30 5.42 11.50
N LEU A 118 -2.28 5.81 12.26
CA LEU A 118 -1.80 7.20 12.32
C LEU A 118 -1.23 7.67 10.98
N GLN A 119 -0.36 6.88 10.35
CA GLN A 119 0.24 7.21 9.05
C GLN A 119 -0.80 7.23 7.93
N GLN A 120 -1.79 6.33 7.95
CA GLN A 120 -2.84 6.33 6.96
C GLN A 120 -3.77 7.52 7.09
N THR A 121 -3.95 8.05 8.29
CA THR A 121 -4.68 9.31 8.48
C THR A 121 -3.96 10.45 7.78
N ASP A 122 -2.64 10.56 7.95
CA ASP A 122 -1.84 11.58 7.27
C ASP A 122 -1.87 11.40 5.74
N ARG A 123 -1.81 10.16 5.25
CA ARG A 123 -1.95 9.88 3.82
C ARG A 123 -3.32 10.32 3.31
N ILE A 124 -4.40 9.88 3.94
CA ILE A 124 -5.77 10.18 3.48
C ILE A 124 -6.07 11.67 3.56
N ASN A 125 -5.60 12.35 4.61
CA ASN A 125 -5.77 13.80 4.77
C ASN A 125 -4.82 14.59 3.84
N GLY A 126 -3.59 14.12 3.62
CA GLY A 126 -2.59 14.75 2.75
C GLY A 126 -2.87 14.58 1.25
N TYR A 127 -3.50 13.47 0.85
CA TYR A 127 -4.08 13.30 -0.49
C TYR A 127 -5.28 14.23 -0.76
N GLY A 128 -5.67 15.05 0.23
CA GLY A 128 -6.63 16.13 0.08
C GLY A 128 -6.08 17.38 -0.61
N HIS A 129 -4.77 17.45 -0.89
CA HIS A 129 -4.30 18.40 -1.89
C HIS A 129 -4.57 17.81 -3.27
N PRO A 130 -5.52 18.39 -4.04
CA PRO A 130 -5.78 17.89 -5.36
C PRO A 130 -4.49 18.00 -6.16
N ALA A 131 -4.27 16.99 -7.00
CA ALA A 131 -3.29 16.96 -8.07
C ALA A 131 -3.61 18.01 -9.16
N TYR A 132 -3.92 19.25 -8.75
CA TYR A 132 -4.04 20.43 -9.60
C TYR A 132 -2.71 21.16 -9.77
N PHE A 133 -1.64 20.69 -9.14
CA PHE A 133 -0.29 21.09 -9.51
C PHE A 133 0.19 20.27 -10.71
N ASP A 134 0.01 20.89 -11.87
CA ASP A 134 0.86 20.89 -13.06
C ASP A 134 1.08 19.55 -13.80
N GLU A 135 0.11 19.16 -14.62
CA GLU A 135 0.49 18.92 -16.02
C GLU A 135 0.29 20.24 -16.77
N PRO A 136 1.36 20.83 -17.37
CA PRO A 136 1.18 21.97 -18.26
C PRO A 136 0.29 21.49 -19.40
N ARG A 137 -0.95 22.02 -19.45
CA ARG A 137 -1.85 21.83 -20.59
C ARG A 137 -1.10 22.29 -21.82
N THR A 138 -0.63 21.34 -22.63
CA THR A 138 -0.04 21.68 -23.92
C THR A 138 -1.18 22.27 -24.75
N GLU A 139 -0.89 23.29 -25.54
CA GLU A 139 -1.83 24.20 -26.23
C GLU A 139 -2.82 23.53 -27.22
N GLY A 140 -2.95 22.19 -27.20
CA GLY A 140 -3.83 21.39 -28.07
C GLY A 140 -4.82 20.48 -27.35
N ASP A 141 -4.90 20.45 -26.02
CA ASP A 141 -5.86 19.60 -25.32
C ASP A 141 -7.28 20.17 -25.39
N SER A 142 -8.15 19.49 -26.14
CA SER A 142 -9.56 19.86 -26.27
C SER A 142 -10.27 19.90 -24.91
N PRO A 143 -11.20 20.86 -24.65
CA PRO A 143 -11.92 20.99 -23.38
C PRO A 143 -12.74 19.77 -22.95
N PHE A 144 -12.94 18.80 -23.86
CA PHE A 144 -13.74 17.60 -23.67
C PHE A 144 -12.92 16.30 -23.67
N ALA A 145 -11.59 16.38 -23.53
CA ALA A 145 -10.77 15.18 -23.44
C ALA A 145 -11.20 14.37 -22.19
N PRO A 146 -11.59 13.09 -22.33
CA PRO A 146 -11.99 12.29 -21.19
C PRO A 146 -10.81 12.13 -20.22
N GLU A 147 -11.05 12.39 -18.94
CA GLU A 147 -10.06 12.23 -17.88
C GLU A 147 -9.39 10.85 -17.97
N LYS A 148 -8.06 10.82 -18.07
CA LYS A 148 -7.30 9.57 -18.02
C LYS A 148 -7.58 8.92 -16.66
N PRO A 149 -8.11 7.69 -16.59
CA PRO A 149 -8.49 7.09 -15.33
C PRO A 149 -7.25 6.95 -14.47
N THR A 150 -7.18 7.74 -13.38
CA THR A 150 -6.11 7.63 -12.39
C THR A 150 -6.06 6.17 -11.97
N ARG A 151 -4.94 5.51 -12.28
CA ARG A 151 -4.73 4.09 -12.06
C ARG A 151 -4.89 3.85 -10.56
N LYS A 152 -6.11 3.47 -10.13
CA LYS A 152 -6.34 2.92 -8.79
C LYS A 152 -5.35 1.79 -8.68
N LEU A 153 -4.29 2.01 -7.90
CA LEU A 153 -3.31 0.99 -7.59
C LEU A 153 -4.09 -0.11 -6.87
N ARG A 154 -4.56 -1.08 -7.65
CA ARG A 154 -5.31 -2.24 -7.20
C ARG A 154 -4.31 -3.03 -6.38
N GLN A 155 -4.21 -2.66 -5.11
CA GLN A 155 -3.39 -3.31 -4.10
C GLN A 155 -3.96 -4.72 -3.98
N GLY A 156 -3.38 -5.64 -4.75
CA GLY A 156 -3.90 -6.98 -4.94
C GLY A 156 -3.97 -7.73 -3.62
N ASN A 157 -4.77 -8.80 -3.61
CA ASN A 157 -5.06 -9.68 -2.47
C ASN A 157 -3.82 -10.46 -1.95
N ILE A 158 -2.61 -9.90 -2.07
CA ILE A 158 -1.33 -10.42 -1.58
C ILE A 158 -1.44 -10.74 -0.08
N PHE A 159 -2.13 -9.88 0.67
CA PHE A 159 -2.34 -10.09 2.11
C PHE A 159 -3.16 -11.36 2.40
N GLY A 160 -4.16 -11.66 1.57
CA GLY A 160 -4.97 -12.88 1.71
C GLY A 160 -4.15 -14.14 1.42
N TYR A 161 -3.37 -14.14 0.34
CA TYR A 161 -2.47 -15.25 0.02
C TYR A 161 -1.40 -15.46 1.10
N ALA A 162 -0.84 -14.38 1.64
CA ALA A 162 0.13 -14.44 2.73
C ALA A 162 -0.47 -15.10 3.97
N LEU A 163 -1.74 -14.84 4.28
CA LEU A 163 -2.42 -15.43 5.43
C LEU A 163 -2.73 -16.92 5.23
N ILE A 164 -3.17 -17.31 4.03
CA ILE A 164 -3.36 -18.72 3.68
C ILE A 164 -2.03 -19.46 3.78
N ALA A 165 -0.95 -18.89 3.25
CA ALA A 165 0.38 -19.47 3.33
C ALA A 165 0.88 -19.58 4.78
N ALA A 166 0.69 -18.54 5.60
CA ALA A 166 1.06 -18.57 7.01
C ALA A 166 0.26 -19.62 7.80
N GLY A 167 -1.06 -19.70 7.59
CA GLY A 167 -1.91 -20.72 8.21
C GLY A 167 -1.53 -22.14 7.78
N ALA A 168 -1.27 -22.35 6.49
CA ALA A 168 -0.80 -23.64 5.97
C ALA A 168 0.57 -24.03 6.54
N LEU A 169 1.50 -23.06 6.64
CA LEU A 169 2.81 -23.28 7.23
C LEU A 169 2.71 -23.62 8.71
N LEU A 170 1.85 -22.94 9.46
CA LEU A 170 1.59 -23.26 10.87
C LEU A 170 0.97 -24.65 11.05
N PHE A 171 0.03 -25.01 10.19
CA PHE A 171 -0.59 -26.33 10.18
C PHE A 171 0.44 -27.44 9.90
N LEU A 172 1.35 -27.22 8.95
CA LEU A 172 2.44 -28.17 8.66
C LEU A 172 3.47 -28.24 9.79
N ALA A 173 3.86 -27.09 10.34
CA ALA A 173 4.88 -27.02 11.40
C ALA A 173 4.38 -27.60 12.73
N GLY A 174 3.13 -27.36 13.10
CA GLY A 174 2.54 -27.83 14.35
C GLY A 174 1.91 -29.22 14.26
N GLY A 175 1.38 -29.59 13.10
CA GLY A 175 0.58 -30.81 12.97
C GLY A 175 1.37 -32.10 12.77
N LYS A 176 2.65 -32.05 12.35
CA LYS A 176 3.43 -33.20 11.83
C LYS A 176 2.52 -34.28 11.22
N PRO A 177 1.73 -33.93 10.19
CA PRO A 177 0.59 -34.75 9.84
C PRO A 177 1.06 -36.12 9.35
N GLN A 178 0.43 -37.20 9.82
CA GLN A 178 0.90 -38.58 9.58
C GLN A 178 1.02 -38.96 8.09
N TRP A 179 0.35 -38.26 7.19
CA TRP A 179 0.51 -38.46 5.75
C TRP A 179 1.84 -37.88 5.25
N LEU A 180 2.34 -36.80 5.86
CA LEU A 180 3.60 -36.16 5.52
C LEU A 180 4.78 -37.03 5.94
N GLU A 181 4.72 -37.64 7.13
CA GLU A 181 5.71 -38.65 7.55
C GLU A 181 5.69 -39.86 6.61
N ARG A 182 4.50 -40.38 6.25
CA ARG A 182 4.39 -41.44 5.23
C ARG A 182 4.97 -41.06 3.88
N VAL A 183 4.83 -39.81 3.45
CA VAL A 183 5.43 -39.33 2.19
C VAL A 183 6.95 -39.22 2.32
N PHE A 184 7.46 -38.65 3.41
CA PHE A 184 8.91 -38.56 3.64
C PHE A 184 9.55 -39.93 3.80
N ASP A 185 8.89 -40.86 4.48
CA ASP A 185 9.35 -42.25 4.60
C ASP A 185 9.28 -42.96 3.26
N PHE A 186 8.23 -42.75 2.46
CA PHE A 186 8.13 -43.36 1.13
C PHE A 186 9.21 -42.82 0.18
N VAL A 187 9.46 -41.50 0.19
CA VAL A 187 10.47 -40.82 -0.62
C VAL A 187 11.90 -41.11 -0.13
N GLY A 188 12.09 -41.23 1.18
CA GLY A 188 13.37 -41.55 1.82
C GLY A 188 13.69 -43.04 1.86
N SER A 189 12.70 -43.91 1.66
CA SER A 189 12.90 -45.36 1.54
C SER A 189 13.64 -45.72 0.26
N SER A 190 14.21 -46.93 0.22
CA SER A 190 14.79 -47.52 -0.99
C SER A 190 13.83 -47.48 -2.19
N PHE A 191 12.52 -47.45 -1.95
CA PHE A 191 11.50 -47.34 -3.00
C PHE A 191 11.51 -45.95 -3.67
N GLY A 192 11.62 -44.89 -2.87
CA GLY A 192 11.74 -43.51 -3.37
C GLY A 192 13.03 -43.31 -4.18
N ALA A 193 14.15 -43.86 -3.70
CA ALA A 193 15.43 -43.84 -4.41
C ALA A 193 15.35 -44.54 -5.78
N VAL A 194 14.71 -45.72 -5.86
CA VAL A 194 14.52 -46.46 -7.13
C VAL A 194 13.66 -45.66 -8.11
N ILE A 195 12.59 -45.02 -7.64
CA ILE A 195 11.75 -44.15 -8.48
C ILE A 195 12.56 -42.95 -9.00
N LEU A 196 13.40 -42.34 -8.17
CA LEU A 196 14.22 -41.18 -8.54
C LEU A 196 15.27 -41.55 -9.60
N ILE A 197 15.90 -42.72 -9.44
CA ILE A 197 16.83 -43.27 -10.44
C ILE A 197 16.09 -43.56 -11.76
N ALA A 198 14.92 -44.20 -11.70
CA ALA A 198 14.14 -44.51 -12.90
C ALA A 198 13.69 -43.24 -13.65
N ILE A 199 13.23 -42.21 -12.93
CA ILE A 199 12.87 -40.91 -13.53
C ILE A 199 14.09 -40.24 -14.14
N GLY A 200 15.24 -40.24 -13.46
CA GLY A 200 16.49 -39.68 -13.97
C GLY A 200 16.93 -40.35 -15.27
N VAL A 201 16.91 -41.69 -15.31
CA VAL A 201 17.24 -42.48 -16.50
C VAL A 201 16.23 -42.20 -17.63
N PHE A 202 14.94 -42.15 -17.33
CA PHE A 202 13.91 -41.84 -18.31
C PHE A 202 14.06 -40.44 -18.90
N MET A 203 14.37 -39.44 -18.06
CA MET A 203 14.57 -38.07 -18.49
C MET A 203 15.83 -37.94 -19.35
N PHE A 204 16.93 -38.62 -18.98
CA PHE A 204 18.16 -38.67 -19.77
C PHE A 204 17.95 -39.36 -21.13
N TYR A 205 17.19 -40.45 -21.16
CA TYR A 205 16.86 -41.15 -22.40
C TYR A 205 15.99 -40.29 -23.32
N LYS A 206 15.00 -39.59 -22.76
CA LYS A 206 14.13 -38.67 -23.50
C LYS A 206 14.90 -37.49 -24.08
N GLU A 207 15.89 -36.95 -23.35
CA GLU A 207 16.75 -35.87 -23.82
C GLU A 207 17.73 -36.35 -24.90
N SER A 208 18.31 -37.55 -24.74
CA SER A 208 19.20 -38.16 -25.73
C SER A 208 18.51 -38.51 -27.05
N ARG A 209 17.18 -38.66 -27.05
CA ARG A 209 16.35 -38.91 -28.24
C ARG A 209 15.88 -37.62 -28.94
N LYS A 210 16.16 -36.45 -28.35
CA LYS A 210 15.86 -35.13 -28.91
C LYS A 210 17.05 -34.47 -29.62
N LYS A 211 18.24 -35.07 -29.55
CA LYS A 211 19.35 -34.80 -30.46
C LYS A 211 19.23 -35.66 -31.70
#